data_AF-A0A8T5TWH3-F1
#
_entry.id   AF-A0A8T5TWH3-F1
#
_cell.length_a   1.000
_cell.length_b   1.000
_cell.length_c   1.000
_cell.angle_alpha   90.00
_cell.angle_beta   90.00
_cell.angle_gamma   90.00
#
_symmetry.space_group_name_H-M   'P 1'
#
loop_
_entity.id
_entity.type
_entity.pdbx_description
1 polymer ?
#
loop_
_entity_poly.entity_id
_entity_poly.type
_entity_poly.pdbx_seq_one_letter_code
_entity_poly.pdbx_strand_id
1 'polypeptide(L)'
;MLFIYGLLVLTVFLWSFSFVLVDIAVEFIPPTSLAFTRFLLASLSFLIVDLYLFIRRRQRSKGTSKTVEKSLYTKLEWTYLIIASFSGTSFFFAIQYAAIELIGPSLPALFVCLLAPVLITLFALAFFNERLTKLKIVGYIIATIGGFLLVTGGDLRTLTPTTPNFLGYLFALITPLLWAIYTITTKKISKNKPNFTSLKYIAYLGTLELFIFVIVKGEFLIFTANVINPFVLITGIYLGIGCYVFGYFIWQKSQNELKSSKGASFLYIEPFLTLIFSIILNRFETILIWNIIGGIIVLLAVLLINYK
;
A
#
# COMPACT_ATOMS: atom_id res chain seq x y z
N MET A 1 17.24 -17.82 -4.80
CA MET A 1 17.37 -16.63 -3.93
C MET A 1 17.63 -15.34 -4.71
N LEU A 2 18.67 -15.25 -5.55
CA LEU A 2 18.99 -14.03 -6.33
C LEU A 2 17.80 -13.49 -7.14
N PHE A 3 17.04 -14.39 -7.78
CA PHE A 3 15.84 -14.04 -8.54
C PHE A 3 14.76 -13.30 -7.71
N ILE A 4 14.51 -13.73 -6.47
CA ILE A 4 13.50 -13.09 -5.59
C ILE A 4 13.96 -11.69 -5.18
N TYR A 5 15.25 -11.52 -4.89
CA TYR A 5 15.80 -10.21 -4.60
C TYR A 5 15.70 -9.26 -5.80
N GLY A 6 15.98 -9.75 -7.02
CA GLY A 6 15.77 -8.97 -8.24
C GLY A 6 14.32 -8.54 -8.43
N LEU A 7 13.36 -9.45 -8.18
CA LEU A 7 11.94 -9.12 -8.23
C LEU A 7 11.52 -8.11 -7.14
N LEU A 8 12.11 -8.18 -5.94
CA LEU A 8 11.86 -7.20 -4.87
C LEU A 8 12.37 -5.82 -5.23
N VAL A 9 13.57 -5.71 -5.81
CA VAL A 9 14.11 -4.43 -6.31
C VAL A 9 13.17 -3.83 -7.36
N LEU A 10 12.68 -4.67 -8.30
CA LEU A 10 11.70 -4.24 -9.28
C LEU A 10 10.41 -3.74 -8.62
N THR A 11 9.87 -4.46 -7.63
CA THR A 11 8.67 -4.05 -6.90
C THR A 11 8.86 -2.70 -6.20
N VAL A 12 10.01 -2.51 -5.54
CA VAL A 12 10.32 -1.24 -4.85
C VAL A 12 10.41 -0.10 -5.84
N PHE A 13 11.10 -0.30 -6.97
CA PHE A 13 11.14 0.70 -8.04
C PHE A 13 9.72 1.04 -8.54
N LEU A 14 8.89 0.01 -8.76
CA LEU A 14 7.52 0.19 -9.22
C LEU A 14 6.68 1.00 -8.23
N TRP A 15 6.78 0.69 -6.94
CA TRP A 15 6.02 1.38 -5.88
C TRP A 15 6.54 2.79 -5.65
N SER A 16 7.85 3.01 -5.65
CA SER A 16 8.45 4.34 -5.49
C SER A 16 7.98 5.31 -6.59
N PHE A 17 8.04 4.87 -7.85
CA PHE A 17 7.57 5.68 -8.97
C PHE A 17 6.05 5.91 -8.95
N SER A 18 5.30 5.02 -8.29
CA SER A 18 3.84 5.14 -8.19
C SER A 18 3.39 6.39 -7.43
N PHE A 19 4.13 6.82 -6.40
CA PHE A 19 3.80 8.03 -5.64
C PHE A 19 3.85 9.27 -6.53
N VAL A 20 4.89 9.39 -7.37
CA VAL A 20 5.08 10.54 -8.27
C VAL A 20 4.06 10.53 -9.41
N LEU A 21 3.71 9.35 -9.95
CA LEU A 21 2.63 9.24 -10.94
C LEU A 21 1.27 9.63 -10.36
N VAL A 22 1.01 9.29 -9.10
CA VAL A 22 -0.22 9.70 -8.42
C VAL A 22 -0.27 11.21 -8.28
N ASP A 23 0.81 11.83 -7.81
CA ASP A 23 0.92 13.28 -7.66
C ASP A 23 0.64 14.03 -8.97
N ILE A 24 1.14 13.52 -10.10
CA ILE A 24 0.82 14.09 -11.42
C ILE A 24 -0.64 13.81 -11.82
N ALA A 25 -1.15 12.60 -11.59
CA ALA A 25 -2.48 12.22 -12.04
C ALA A 25 -3.62 12.91 -11.27
N VAL A 26 -3.40 13.26 -9.99
CA VAL A 26 -4.41 13.95 -9.18
C VAL A 26 -4.67 15.39 -9.64
N GLU A 27 -3.84 15.95 -10.53
CA GLU A 27 -4.11 17.22 -11.21
C GLU A 27 -5.27 17.14 -12.21
N PHE A 28 -5.58 15.94 -12.70
CA PHE A 28 -6.62 15.71 -13.73
C PHE A 28 -7.88 15.07 -13.17
N ILE A 29 -7.75 14.31 -12.07
CA ILE A 29 -8.85 13.52 -11.52
C ILE A 29 -8.74 13.47 -10.00
N PRO A 30 -9.85 13.56 -9.24
CA PRO A 30 -9.80 13.53 -7.79
C PRO A 30 -9.10 12.28 -7.23
N PRO A 31 -8.42 12.36 -6.07
CA PRO A 31 -7.67 11.24 -5.50
C PRO A 31 -8.47 9.95 -5.33
N THR A 32 -9.73 10.07 -4.89
CA THR A 32 -10.60 8.91 -4.65
C THR A 32 -11.01 8.26 -5.98
N SER A 33 -11.30 9.06 -6.99
CA SER A 33 -11.55 8.62 -8.37
C SER A 33 -10.31 7.99 -9.04
N LEU A 34 -9.10 8.47 -8.75
CA LEU A 34 -7.86 7.82 -9.21
C LEU A 34 -7.66 6.46 -8.55
N ALA A 35 -7.88 6.37 -7.22
CA ALA A 35 -7.84 5.11 -6.50
C ALA A 35 -8.88 4.12 -7.05
N PHE A 36 -10.10 4.59 -7.35
CA PHE A 36 -11.11 3.77 -8.01
C PHE A 36 -10.63 3.24 -9.36
N THR A 37 -10.03 4.10 -10.20
CA THR A 37 -9.47 3.72 -11.50
C THR A 37 -8.41 2.63 -11.37
N ARG A 38 -7.48 2.75 -10.41
CA ARG A 38 -6.46 1.74 -10.09
C ARG A 38 -7.08 0.37 -9.82
N PHE A 39 -8.08 0.31 -8.95
CA PHE A 39 -8.69 -0.97 -8.55
C PHE A 39 -9.67 -1.51 -9.57
N LEU A 40 -10.35 -0.64 -10.32
CA LEU A 40 -11.15 -1.03 -11.46
C LEU A 40 -10.30 -1.77 -12.49
N LEU A 41 -9.13 -1.21 -12.87
CA LEU A 41 -8.23 -1.85 -13.83
C LEU A 41 -7.60 -3.13 -13.28
N ALA A 42 -7.22 -3.16 -12.00
CA ALA A 42 -6.76 -4.40 -11.36
C ALA A 42 -7.84 -5.50 -11.40
N SER A 43 -9.08 -5.16 -11.04
CA SER A 43 -10.22 -6.06 -11.04
C SER A 43 -10.56 -6.57 -12.44
N LEU A 44 -10.59 -5.69 -13.45
CA LEU A 44 -10.78 -6.09 -14.84
C LEU A 44 -9.68 -7.07 -15.30
N SER A 45 -8.44 -6.85 -14.88
CA SER A 45 -7.32 -7.75 -15.18
C SER A 45 -7.54 -9.14 -14.58
N PHE A 46 -7.95 -9.23 -13.31
CA PHE A 46 -8.29 -10.51 -12.69
C PHE A 46 -9.50 -11.18 -13.35
N LEU A 47 -10.50 -10.40 -13.77
CA LEU A 47 -11.68 -10.92 -14.47
C LEU A 47 -11.29 -11.55 -15.80
N ILE A 48 -10.41 -10.92 -16.57
CA ILE A 48 -9.89 -11.47 -17.84
C ILE A 48 -9.18 -12.81 -17.59
N VAL A 49 -8.35 -12.90 -16.55
CA VAL A 49 -7.69 -14.16 -16.17
C VAL A 49 -8.70 -15.24 -15.77
N ASP A 50 -9.71 -14.90 -14.96
CA ASP A 50 -10.77 -15.82 -14.55
C ASP A 50 -11.56 -16.34 -15.76
N LEU A 51 -11.93 -15.45 -16.70
CA LEU A 51 -12.64 -15.80 -17.94
C LEU A 51 -11.79 -16.71 -18.84
N TYR A 52 -10.51 -16.38 -19.05
CA TYR A 52 -9.60 -17.22 -19.81
C TYR A 52 -9.46 -18.62 -19.20
N LEU A 53 -9.28 -18.72 -17.88
CA LEU A 53 -9.20 -20.00 -17.18
C LEU A 53 -10.52 -20.77 -17.24
N PHE A 54 -11.66 -20.08 -17.18
CA PHE A 54 -12.99 -20.70 -17.33
C PHE A 54 -13.17 -21.30 -18.72
N ILE A 55 -12.86 -20.56 -19.78
CA ILE A 55 -12.96 -21.04 -21.18
C ILE A 55 -12.02 -22.24 -21.38
N ARG A 56 -10.76 -22.14 -20.94
CA ARG A 56 -9.78 -23.23 -21.07
C ARG A 56 -10.19 -24.47 -20.29
N ARG A 57 -10.78 -24.31 -19.09
CA ARG A 57 -11.33 -25.43 -18.30
C ARG A 57 -12.51 -26.07 -19.01
N ARG A 58 -13.42 -25.28 -19.60
CA ARG A 58 -14.57 -25.80 -20.36
C ARG A 58 -14.12 -26.59 -21.60
N GLN A 59 -13.07 -26.13 -22.28
CA GLN A 59 -12.46 -26.84 -23.40
C GLN A 59 -11.77 -28.14 -22.97
N ARG A 60 -11.10 -28.14 -21.80
CA ARG A 60 -10.37 -29.30 -21.26
C ARG A 60 -11.28 -30.30 -20.51
N SER A 61 -12.44 -29.86 -20.05
CA SER A 61 -13.46 -30.65 -19.34
C SER A 61 -14.23 -31.62 -20.25
N LYS A 62 -13.83 -31.79 -21.52
CA LYS A 62 -14.22 -32.95 -22.32
C LYS A 62 -13.45 -34.23 -21.96
N GLY A 63 -12.45 -34.20 -21.06
CA GLY A 63 -11.58 -35.39 -20.86
C GLY A 63 -11.14 -35.77 -19.46
N THR A 64 -11.33 -34.98 -18.39
CA THR A 64 -11.03 -35.46 -17.01
C THR A 64 -11.55 -34.48 -15.96
N SER A 65 -12.45 -34.98 -15.10
CA SER A 65 -12.88 -34.28 -13.89
C SER A 65 -11.74 -34.34 -12.87
N LYS A 66 -10.90 -33.30 -12.82
CA LYS A 66 -10.14 -33.01 -11.60
C LYS A 66 -10.89 -31.92 -10.85
N THR A 67 -11.60 -32.35 -9.82
CA THR A 67 -12.19 -31.55 -8.75
C THR A 67 -11.07 -30.72 -8.12
N VAL A 68 -10.86 -29.51 -8.62
CA VAL A 68 -10.14 -28.49 -7.86
C VAL A 68 -11.08 -28.15 -6.71
N GLU A 69 -10.77 -28.66 -5.52
CA GLU A 69 -11.43 -28.27 -4.28
C GLU A 69 -11.42 -26.73 -4.22
N LYS A 70 -12.57 -26.13 -4.53
CA LYS A 70 -12.79 -24.70 -4.37
C LYS A 70 -12.86 -24.53 -2.86
N SER A 71 -11.73 -24.24 -2.20
CA SER A 71 -11.76 -24.04 -0.75
C SER A 71 -12.59 -22.79 -0.47
N LEU A 72 -13.86 -22.99 -0.16
CA LEU A 72 -14.81 -21.91 0.07
C LEU A 72 -14.31 -21.08 1.25
N TYR A 73 -14.40 -19.76 1.12
CA TYR A 73 -14.08 -18.86 2.21
C TYR A 73 -15.17 -18.97 3.29
N THR A 74 -14.76 -19.17 4.52
CA THR A 74 -15.66 -19.15 5.69
C THR A 74 -16.18 -17.73 5.92
N LYS A 75 -17.24 -17.57 6.72
CA LYS A 75 -17.78 -16.24 7.08
C LYS A 75 -16.70 -15.34 7.70
N LEU A 76 -15.87 -15.89 8.58
CA LEU A 76 -14.78 -15.17 9.23
C LEU A 76 -13.71 -14.72 8.22
N GLU A 77 -13.35 -15.56 7.26
CA GLU A 77 -12.38 -15.20 6.22
C GLU A 77 -12.93 -14.11 5.28
N TRP A 78 -14.23 -14.12 4.99
CA TRP A 78 -14.88 -13.01 4.27
C TRP A 78 -14.83 -11.70 5.06
N THR A 79 -15.06 -11.73 6.37
CA THR A 79 -14.89 -10.56 7.23
C THR A 79 -13.45 -10.04 7.15
N TYR A 80 -12.44 -10.92 7.20
CA TYR A 80 -11.05 -10.50 7.04
C TYR A 80 -10.76 -9.93 5.64
N LEU A 81 -11.36 -10.45 4.57
CA LEU A 81 -11.21 -9.91 3.23
C LEU A 81 -11.79 -8.50 3.11
N ILE A 82 -12.96 -8.25 3.71
CA ILE A 82 -13.57 -6.91 3.74
C ILE A 82 -12.70 -5.94 4.53
N ILE A 83 -12.22 -6.34 5.71
CA ILE A 83 -11.31 -5.47 6.50
C ILE A 83 -10.00 -5.22 5.74
N ALA A 84 -9.43 -6.24 5.10
CA ALA A 84 -8.21 -6.11 4.30
C ALA A 84 -8.43 -5.22 3.06
N SER A 85 -9.59 -5.30 2.43
CA SER A 85 -10.00 -4.39 1.37
C SER A 85 -10.08 -2.97 1.89
N PHE A 86 -10.87 -2.73 2.93
CA PHE A 86 -11.03 -1.40 3.49
C PHE A 86 -9.69 -0.75 3.89
N SER A 87 -8.87 -1.50 4.63
CA SER A 87 -7.61 -1.00 5.19
C SER A 87 -6.39 -1.09 4.26
N GLY A 88 -6.45 -1.82 3.15
CA GLY A 88 -5.32 -2.01 2.23
C GLY A 88 -5.58 -1.59 0.79
N THR A 89 -6.84 -1.29 0.45
CA THR A 89 -7.25 -0.83 -0.87
C THR A 89 -8.06 0.46 -0.78
N SER A 90 -9.31 0.41 -0.33
CA SER A 90 -10.25 1.53 -0.51
C SER A 90 -9.92 2.74 0.37
N PHE A 91 -10.12 2.65 1.69
CA PHE A 91 -9.85 3.76 2.59
C PHE A 91 -8.36 4.12 2.63
N PHE A 92 -7.48 3.11 2.53
CA PHE A 92 -6.04 3.33 2.41
C PHE A 92 -5.69 4.24 1.24
N PHE A 93 -6.04 3.87 0.00
CA PHE A 93 -5.63 4.66 -1.16
C PHE A 93 -6.41 5.96 -1.30
N ALA A 94 -7.66 6.05 -0.82
CA ALA A 94 -8.40 7.30 -0.78
C ALA A 94 -7.70 8.36 0.09
N ILE A 95 -7.20 7.96 1.28
CA ILE A 95 -6.49 8.83 2.21
C ILE A 95 -5.04 9.07 1.75
N GLN A 96 -4.37 8.02 1.26
CA GLN A 96 -2.99 8.11 0.77
C GLN A 96 -2.85 9.07 -0.42
N TYR A 97 -3.77 9.01 -1.37
CA TYR A 97 -3.71 9.87 -2.55
C TYR A 97 -4.11 11.30 -2.21
N ALA A 98 -5.05 11.50 -1.28
CA ALA A 98 -5.34 12.82 -0.73
C ALA A 98 -4.13 13.41 0.02
N ALA A 99 -3.36 12.60 0.75
CA ALA A 99 -2.12 13.06 1.37
C ALA A 99 -1.09 13.50 0.32
N ILE A 100 -0.93 12.71 -0.76
CA ILE A 100 -0.01 13.04 -1.85
C ILE A 100 -0.41 14.37 -2.53
N GLU A 101 -1.70 14.57 -2.81
CA GLU A 101 -2.20 15.83 -3.38
C GLU A 101 -1.89 17.04 -2.47
N LEU A 102 -2.01 16.87 -1.15
CA LEU A 102 -1.88 17.98 -0.19
C LEU A 102 -0.43 18.33 0.16
N ILE A 103 0.47 17.33 0.27
CA ILE A 103 1.83 17.52 0.80
C ILE A 103 2.94 16.91 -0.06
N GLY A 104 2.60 16.50 -1.29
CA GLY A 104 3.54 15.91 -2.24
C GLY A 104 3.81 14.42 -2.00
N PRO A 105 4.49 13.73 -2.94
CA PRO A 105 4.64 12.28 -2.89
C PRO A 105 5.67 11.73 -1.90
N SER A 106 6.74 12.47 -1.58
CA SER A 106 7.85 11.91 -0.79
C SER A 106 7.52 11.79 0.71
N LEU A 107 6.81 12.76 1.29
CA LEU A 107 6.45 12.73 2.72
C LEU A 107 5.48 11.57 3.05
N PRO A 108 4.38 11.35 2.33
CA PRO A 108 3.52 10.20 2.55
C PRO A 108 4.24 8.86 2.31
N ALA A 109 5.18 8.79 1.34
CA ALA A 109 6.02 7.61 1.15
C ALA A 109 6.90 7.33 2.38
N LEU A 110 7.57 8.34 2.93
CA LEU A 110 8.36 8.24 4.17
C LEU A 110 7.50 7.73 5.32
N PHE A 111 6.29 8.28 5.50
CA PHE A 111 5.45 7.93 6.65
C PHE A 111 5.02 6.46 6.59
N VAL A 112 4.54 5.98 5.44
CA VAL A 112 4.16 4.57 5.29
C VAL A 112 5.35 3.64 5.45
N CYS A 113 6.46 3.89 4.74
CA CYS A 113 7.58 2.95 4.71
C CYS A 113 8.31 2.84 6.05
N LEU A 114 8.34 3.93 6.84
CA LEU A 114 9.09 3.98 8.08
C LEU A 114 8.22 3.67 9.32
N LEU A 115 6.98 4.14 9.36
CA LEU A 115 6.11 3.93 10.53
C LEU A 115 5.32 2.63 10.46
N ALA A 116 4.97 2.12 9.27
CA ALA A 116 4.15 0.91 9.19
C ALA A 116 4.84 -0.33 9.78
N PRO A 117 6.16 -0.57 9.59
CA PRO A 117 6.85 -1.69 10.24
C PRO A 117 6.80 -1.64 11.77
N VAL A 118 6.85 -0.44 12.36
CA VAL A 118 6.71 -0.24 13.81
C VAL A 118 5.32 -0.69 14.25
N LEU A 119 4.27 -0.23 13.56
CA LEU A 119 2.87 -0.58 13.87
C LEU A 119 2.56 -2.06 13.61
N ILE A 120 3.10 -2.65 12.55
CA ILE A 120 2.97 -4.09 12.26
C ILE A 120 3.57 -4.90 13.41
N THR A 121 4.74 -4.52 13.92
CA THR A 121 5.38 -5.23 15.04
C THR A 121 4.56 -5.07 16.31
N LEU A 122 4.01 -3.89 16.60
CA LEU A 122 3.11 -3.67 17.73
C LEU A 122 1.84 -4.52 17.65
N PHE A 123 1.21 -4.59 16.48
CA PHE A 123 0.05 -5.46 16.28
C PHE A 123 0.42 -6.94 16.32
N ALA A 124 1.62 -7.32 15.88
CA ALA A 124 2.06 -8.69 15.99
C ALA A 124 2.24 -9.12 17.45
N LEU A 125 2.77 -8.25 18.31
CA LEU A 125 2.80 -8.45 19.76
C LEU A 125 1.39 -8.67 20.34
N ALA A 126 0.44 -7.81 19.97
CA ALA A 126 -0.92 -7.85 20.49
C ALA A 126 -1.75 -9.06 20.02
N PHE A 127 -1.62 -9.47 18.76
CA PHE A 127 -2.48 -10.51 18.16
C PHE A 127 -1.81 -11.88 18.03
N PHE A 128 -0.48 -11.96 18.10
CA PHE A 128 0.28 -13.22 17.98
C PHE A 128 1.09 -13.58 19.23
N ASN A 129 0.87 -12.88 20.36
CA ASN A 129 1.54 -13.13 21.66
C ASN A 129 3.08 -13.12 21.57
N GLU A 130 3.64 -12.28 20.69
CA GLU A 130 5.08 -12.09 20.64
C GLU A 130 5.57 -11.35 21.91
N ARG A 131 6.78 -11.65 22.38
CA ARG A 131 7.35 -11.01 23.58
C ARG A 131 8.11 -9.72 23.24
N LEU A 132 7.98 -8.72 24.10
CA LEU A 132 8.77 -7.49 24.09
C LEU A 132 10.13 -7.74 24.72
N THR A 133 11.20 -7.61 23.94
CA THR A 133 12.56 -7.55 24.48
C THR A 133 12.89 -6.11 24.88
N LYS A 134 13.83 -5.92 25.81
CA LYS A 134 14.32 -4.57 26.19
C LYS A 134 14.81 -3.78 24.98
N LEU A 135 15.42 -4.47 24.02
CA LEU A 135 15.88 -3.87 22.77
C LEU A 135 14.71 -3.35 21.93
N LYS A 136 13.62 -4.13 21.78
CA LYS A 136 12.41 -3.67 21.10
C LYS A 136 11.81 -2.43 21.77
N ILE A 137 11.79 -2.37 23.10
CA ILE A 137 11.29 -1.19 23.85
C ILE A 137 12.12 0.06 23.52
N VAL A 138 13.45 -0.03 23.60
CA VAL A 138 14.34 1.08 23.23
C VAL A 138 14.10 1.49 21.78
N GLY A 139 13.97 0.51 20.87
CA GLY A 139 13.62 0.77 19.48
C GLY A 139 12.31 1.52 19.31
N TYR A 140 11.25 1.17 20.03
CA TYR A 140 9.98 1.90 19.98
C TYR A 140 10.10 3.35 20.48
N ILE A 141 10.88 3.59 21.53
CA ILE A 141 11.14 4.95 22.01
C ILE A 141 11.87 5.77 20.94
N ILE A 142 12.93 5.21 20.34
CA ILE A 142 13.68 5.87 19.25
C ILE A 142 12.77 6.12 18.05
N ALA A 143 11.95 5.15 17.65
CA ALA A 143 10.98 5.29 16.56
C ALA A 143 9.95 6.39 16.85
N THR A 144 9.54 6.55 18.10
CA THR A 144 8.61 7.60 18.51
C THR A 144 9.24 8.99 18.37
N ILE A 145 10.49 9.16 18.81
CA ILE A 145 11.24 10.42 18.67
C ILE A 145 11.49 10.74 17.19
N GLY A 146 11.96 9.75 16.42
CA GLY A 146 12.19 9.90 14.98
C GLY A 146 10.90 10.20 14.23
N GLY A 147 9.82 9.50 14.55
CA GLY A 147 8.50 9.72 13.97
C GLY A 147 7.97 11.12 14.27
N PHE A 148 8.18 11.63 15.49
CA PHE A 148 7.81 12.99 15.85
C PHE A 148 8.56 14.04 15.02
N LEU A 149 9.87 13.90 14.84
CA LEU A 149 10.66 14.79 13.98
C LEU A 149 10.27 14.67 12.50
N LEU A 150 10.02 13.43 12.05
CA LEU A 150 9.57 13.13 10.69
C LEU A 150 8.23 13.81 10.38
N VAL A 151 7.31 13.81 11.33
CA VAL A 151 5.98 14.40 11.19
C VAL A 151 6.03 15.93 11.25
N THR A 152 6.72 16.47 12.26
CA THR A 152 6.73 17.92 12.52
C THR A 152 7.64 18.69 11.58
N GLY A 153 8.62 18.02 10.96
CA GLY A 153 9.69 18.71 10.24
C GLY A 153 10.44 19.71 11.13
N GLY A 154 10.45 19.48 12.45
CA GLY A 154 11.08 20.37 13.43
C GLY A 154 10.26 21.62 13.80
N ASP A 155 9.07 21.82 13.21
CA ASP A 155 8.16 22.91 13.56
C ASP A 155 6.82 22.35 14.05
N LEU A 156 6.50 22.56 15.33
CA LEU A 156 5.24 22.11 15.93
C LEU A 156 4.01 22.80 15.34
N ARG A 157 4.18 23.95 14.68
CA ARG A 157 3.07 24.65 14.04
C ARG A 157 2.46 23.81 12.92
N THR A 158 3.24 22.94 12.26
CA THR A 158 2.75 22.01 11.22
C THR A 158 1.67 21.05 11.71
N LEU A 159 1.57 20.84 13.03
CA LEU A 159 0.54 20.02 13.68
C LEU A 159 -0.69 20.81 14.12
N THR A 160 -0.78 22.09 13.75
CA THR A 160 -1.94 22.92 14.11
C THR A 160 -3.00 22.80 13.01
N PRO A 161 -4.29 22.63 13.36
CA PRO A 161 -5.39 22.57 12.38
C PRO A 161 -5.50 23.80 11.46
N THR A 162 -4.86 24.90 11.85
CA THR A 162 -4.81 26.16 11.08
C THR A 162 -3.79 26.14 9.95
N THR A 163 -2.91 25.14 9.87
CA THR A 163 -1.93 25.05 8.78
C THR A 163 -2.53 24.42 7.53
N PRO A 164 -2.19 24.92 6.32
CA PRO A 164 -2.73 24.38 5.06
C PRO A 164 -2.48 22.88 4.86
N ASN A 165 -1.35 22.39 5.40
CA ASN A 165 -0.87 21.03 5.18
C ASN A 165 -1.30 20.04 6.27
N PHE A 166 -1.99 20.50 7.32
CA PHE A 166 -2.36 19.67 8.48
C PHE A 166 -3.10 18.39 8.09
N LEU A 167 -4.08 18.51 7.19
CA LEU A 167 -4.86 17.35 6.72
C LEU A 167 -3.99 16.35 5.95
N GLY A 168 -3.03 16.83 5.16
CA GLY A 168 -2.09 15.96 4.44
C GLY A 168 -1.21 15.16 5.40
N TYR A 169 -0.68 15.80 6.45
CA TYR A 169 0.08 15.11 7.50
C TYR A 169 -0.78 14.12 8.28
N LEU A 170 -2.01 14.49 8.64
CA LEU A 170 -2.95 13.60 9.33
C LEU A 170 -3.27 12.37 8.47
N PHE A 171 -3.54 12.56 7.19
CA PHE A 171 -3.80 11.49 6.25
C PHE A 171 -2.57 10.58 6.08
N ALA A 172 -1.38 11.16 5.89
CA ALA A 172 -0.13 10.42 5.81
C ALA A 172 0.20 9.65 7.11
N LEU A 173 -0.30 10.08 8.27
CA LEU A 173 -0.15 9.37 9.55
C LEU A 173 -1.16 8.24 9.76
N ILE A 174 -2.31 8.29 9.10
CA ILE A 174 -3.34 7.24 9.14
C ILE A 174 -2.93 6.06 8.24
N THR A 175 -2.26 6.32 7.11
CA THR A 175 -1.93 5.27 6.13
C THR A 175 -1.02 4.14 6.68
N PRO A 176 0.02 4.38 7.51
CA PRO A 176 0.83 3.32 8.09
C PRO A 176 0.02 2.41 9.03
N LEU A 177 -0.98 2.96 9.72
CA LEU A 177 -1.90 2.21 10.58
C LEU A 177 -2.79 1.28 9.75
N LEU A 178 -3.39 1.82 8.68
CA LEU A 178 -4.20 1.06 7.75
C LEU A 178 -3.39 -0.08 7.09
N TRP A 179 -2.16 0.22 6.66
CA TRP A 179 -1.24 -0.79 6.12
C TRP A 179 -0.93 -1.92 7.12
N ALA A 180 -0.75 -1.57 8.41
CA ALA A 180 -0.53 -2.55 9.45
C ALA A 180 -1.76 -3.45 9.65
N ILE A 181 -2.97 -2.90 9.67
CA ILE A 181 -4.23 -3.66 9.74
C ILE A 181 -4.35 -4.63 8.54
N TYR A 182 -4.11 -4.13 7.33
CA TYR A 182 -4.09 -4.93 6.11
C TYR A 182 -3.09 -6.09 6.19
N THR A 183 -1.86 -5.81 6.64
CA THR A 183 -0.80 -6.82 6.74
C THR A 183 -1.17 -7.93 7.72
N ILE A 184 -1.73 -7.59 8.89
CA ILE A 184 -2.11 -8.58 9.91
C ILE A 184 -3.31 -9.41 9.46
N THR A 185 -4.31 -8.78 8.85
CA THR A 185 -5.52 -9.48 8.38
C THR A 185 -5.22 -10.40 7.19
N THR A 186 -4.43 -9.95 6.22
CA THR A 186 -4.00 -10.80 5.10
C THR A 186 -3.11 -11.95 5.53
N LYS A 187 -2.23 -11.77 6.53
CA LYS A 187 -1.44 -12.85 7.13
C LYS A 187 -2.30 -13.93 7.78
N LYS A 188 -3.49 -13.59 8.32
CA LYS A 188 -4.43 -14.59 8.85
C LYS A 188 -5.09 -15.39 7.73
N ILE A 189 -5.40 -14.75 6.60
CA ILE A 189 -6.03 -15.41 5.43
C ILE A 189 -5.04 -16.30 4.69
N SER A 190 -3.79 -15.84 4.48
CA SER A 190 -2.78 -16.53 3.66
C SER A 190 -2.33 -17.89 4.23
N LYS A 191 -2.60 -18.16 5.52
CA LYS A 191 -2.35 -19.49 6.12
C LYS A 191 -3.15 -20.61 5.46
N ASN A 192 -4.37 -20.32 4.99
CA ASN A 192 -5.31 -21.35 4.52
C ASN A 192 -5.71 -21.16 3.05
N LYS A 193 -5.38 -20.01 2.45
CA LYS A 193 -5.87 -19.60 1.13
C LYS A 193 -4.73 -19.17 0.21
N PRO A 194 -4.82 -19.46 -1.10
CA PRO A 194 -3.83 -18.97 -2.06
C PRO A 194 -3.78 -17.44 -2.10
N ASN A 195 -2.57 -16.89 -1.99
CA ASN A 195 -2.27 -15.45 -2.06
C ASN A 195 -2.95 -14.74 -3.25
N PHE A 196 -2.84 -15.32 -4.44
CA PHE A 196 -3.43 -14.76 -5.66
C PHE A 196 -4.97 -14.64 -5.58
N THR A 197 -5.64 -15.65 -5.02
CA THR A 197 -7.10 -15.66 -4.87
C THR A 197 -7.55 -14.59 -3.86
N SER A 198 -6.82 -14.43 -2.76
CA SER A 198 -7.11 -13.41 -1.76
C SER A 198 -6.90 -12.00 -2.32
N LEU A 199 -5.80 -11.74 -3.03
CA LEU A 199 -5.56 -10.46 -3.71
C LEU A 199 -6.68 -10.10 -4.69
N LYS A 200 -7.16 -11.09 -5.45
CA LYS A 200 -8.29 -10.89 -6.36
C LYS A 200 -9.56 -10.43 -5.64
N TYR A 201 -9.97 -11.12 -4.58
CA TYR A 201 -11.19 -10.74 -3.86
C TYR A 201 -11.03 -9.40 -3.14
N ILE A 202 -9.84 -9.09 -2.63
CA ILE A 202 -9.52 -7.78 -2.04
C ILE A 202 -9.63 -6.68 -3.11
N ALA A 203 -9.20 -6.92 -4.36
CA ALA A 203 -9.37 -5.96 -5.45
C ALA A 203 -10.85 -5.74 -5.81
N TYR A 204 -11.64 -6.82 -5.90
CA TYR A 204 -13.07 -6.74 -6.20
C TYR A 204 -13.84 -5.97 -5.14
N LEU A 205 -13.62 -6.30 -3.86
CA LEU A 205 -14.21 -5.58 -2.74
C LEU A 205 -13.74 -4.12 -2.72
N GLY A 206 -12.45 -3.86 -2.96
CA GLY A 206 -11.89 -2.52 -2.95
C GLY A 206 -12.46 -1.64 -4.04
N THR A 207 -12.69 -2.22 -5.22
CA THR A 207 -13.34 -1.53 -6.35
C THR A 207 -14.77 -1.14 -5.98
N LEU A 208 -15.53 -2.03 -5.34
CA LEU A 208 -16.90 -1.75 -4.90
C LEU A 208 -16.93 -0.66 -3.82
N GLU A 209 -16.07 -0.76 -2.81
CA GLU A 209 -15.95 0.23 -1.73
C GLU A 209 -15.57 1.62 -2.28
N LEU A 210 -14.58 1.68 -3.18
CA LEU A 210 -14.17 2.93 -3.82
C LEU A 210 -15.24 3.51 -4.74
N PHE A 211 -16.00 2.66 -5.44
CA PHE A 211 -17.14 3.13 -6.22
C PHE A 211 -18.16 3.83 -5.33
N ILE A 212 -18.47 3.26 -4.16
CA ILE A 212 -19.35 3.90 -3.17
C ILE A 212 -18.75 5.25 -2.72
N PHE A 213 -17.45 5.34 -2.47
CA PHE A 213 -16.81 6.61 -2.08
C PHE A 213 -16.90 7.66 -3.19
N VAL A 214 -16.69 7.29 -4.46
CA VAL A 214 -16.83 8.18 -5.61
C VAL A 214 -18.26 8.73 -5.70
N ILE A 215 -19.28 7.90 -5.47
CA ILE A 215 -20.68 8.32 -5.49
C ILE A 215 -20.99 9.25 -4.30
N VAL A 216 -20.59 8.86 -3.08
CA VAL A 216 -20.86 9.64 -1.86
C VAL A 216 -20.16 11.00 -1.87
N LYS A 217 -18.96 11.09 -2.47
CA LYS A 217 -18.25 12.36 -2.65
C LYS A 217 -18.74 13.19 -3.84
N GLY A 218 -19.68 12.69 -4.64
CA GLY A 218 -20.17 13.38 -5.83
C GLY A 218 -19.15 13.47 -6.97
N GLU A 219 -18.12 12.63 -6.99
CA GLU A 219 -17.03 12.68 -7.96
C GLU A 219 -17.36 11.95 -9.28
N PHE A 220 -18.50 11.25 -9.38
CA PHE A 220 -18.80 10.36 -10.51
C PHE A 220 -18.78 11.05 -11.89
N LEU A 221 -19.30 12.28 -11.98
CA LEU A 221 -19.27 13.04 -13.24
C LEU A 221 -17.84 13.45 -13.61
N ILE A 222 -17.03 13.87 -12.64
CA ILE A 222 -15.62 14.22 -12.85
C ILE A 222 -14.83 12.98 -13.27
N PHE A 223 -15.08 11.84 -12.63
CA PHE A 223 -14.49 10.56 -12.98
C PHE A 223 -14.80 10.18 -14.43
N THR A 224 -16.07 10.15 -14.83
CA THR A 224 -16.47 9.73 -16.18
C THR A 224 -15.93 10.67 -17.26
N ALA A 225 -15.80 11.97 -16.98
CA ALA A 225 -15.21 12.93 -17.91
C ALA A 225 -13.69 12.75 -18.09
N ASN A 226 -12.97 12.32 -17.06
CA ASN A 226 -11.50 12.30 -17.05
C ASN A 226 -10.86 10.91 -17.10
N VAL A 227 -11.62 9.82 -16.90
CA VAL A 227 -11.07 8.45 -16.86
C VAL A 227 -10.40 8.02 -18.17
N ILE A 228 -10.84 8.59 -19.30
CA ILE A 228 -10.25 8.35 -20.63
C ILE A 228 -9.05 9.25 -20.95
N ASN A 229 -8.71 10.20 -20.06
CA ASN A 229 -7.50 11.01 -20.22
C ASN A 229 -6.29 10.06 -20.31
N PRO A 230 -5.41 10.18 -21.33
CA PRO A 230 -4.29 9.27 -21.52
C PRO A 230 -3.38 9.16 -20.29
N PHE A 231 -3.12 10.27 -19.58
CA PHE A 231 -2.31 10.25 -18.37
C PHE A 231 -2.99 9.50 -17.23
N VAL A 232 -4.28 9.75 -16.99
CA VAL A 232 -5.07 9.03 -15.97
C VAL A 232 -5.11 7.53 -16.27
N LEU A 233 -5.31 7.16 -17.54
CA LEU A 233 -5.39 5.76 -17.96
C LEU A 233 -4.04 5.05 -17.84
N ILE A 234 -2.95 5.66 -18.32
CA ILE A 234 -1.59 5.10 -18.20
C ILE A 234 -1.22 4.93 -16.72
N THR A 235 -1.46 5.96 -15.90
CA THR A 235 -1.24 5.88 -14.46
C THR A 235 -2.11 4.79 -13.84
N GLY A 236 -3.41 4.72 -14.16
CA GLY A 236 -4.31 3.68 -13.68
C GLY A 236 -3.82 2.27 -14.04
N ILE A 237 -3.35 2.04 -15.27
CA ILE A 237 -2.80 0.75 -15.72
C ILE A 237 -1.54 0.41 -14.93
N TYR A 238 -0.63 1.37 -14.81
CA TYR A 238 0.61 1.21 -14.05
C TYR A 238 0.32 0.85 -12.58
N LEU A 239 -0.58 1.58 -11.93
CA LEU A 239 -0.97 1.39 -10.54
C LEU A 239 -1.73 0.07 -10.33
N GLY A 240 -2.70 -0.23 -11.18
CA GLY A 240 -3.57 -1.40 -11.05
C GLY A 240 -2.87 -2.69 -11.44
N ILE A 241 -2.19 -2.73 -12.57
CA ILE A 241 -1.55 -3.94 -13.08
C ILE A 241 -0.12 -4.05 -12.56
N GLY A 242 0.70 -3.02 -12.78
CA GLY A 242 2.10 -3.00 -12.36
C GLY A 242 2.25 -3.07 -10.85
N CYS A 243 1.75 -2.08 -10.13
CA CYS A 243 1.96 -1.99 -8.68
C CYS A 243 1.12 -3.00 -7.89
N TYR A 244 -0.18 -3.17 -8.22
CA TYR A 244 -1.06 -4.06 -7.46
C TYR A 244 -0.95 -5.51 -7.94
N VAL A 245 -1.36 -5.86 -9.17
CA VAL A 245 -1.37 -7.27 -9.61
C VAL A 245 0.04 -7.89 -9.54
N PHE A 246 1.04 -7.29 -10.18
CA PHE A 246 2.40 -7.83 -10.16
C PHE A 246 3.13 -7.54 -8.85
N GLY A 247 3.16 -6.27 -8.41
CA GLY A 247 3.90 -5.87 -7.22
C GLY A 247 3.41 -6.56 -5.94
N TYR A 248 2.11 -6.61 -5.68
CA TYR A 248 1.60 -7.27 -4.46
C TYR A 248 1.76 -8.78 -4.53
N PHE A 249 1.67 -9.39 -5.73
CA PHE A 249 1.92 -10.81 -5.89
C PHE A 249 3.38 -11.16 -5.58
N ILE A 250 4.33 -10.42 -6.14
CA ILE A 250 5.77 -10.57 -5.85
C ILE A 250 6.02 -10.37 -4.35
N TRP A 251 5.44 -9.32 -3.77
CA TRP A 251 5.56 -9.02 -2.34
C TRP A 251 5.06 -10.15 -1.46
N GLN A 252 3.84 -10.65 -1.70
CA GLN A 252 3.30 -11.75 -0.91
C GLN A 252 4.10 -13.05 -1.10
N LYS A 253 4.61 -13.31 -2.31
CA LYS A 253 5.47 -14.46 -2.58
C LYS A 253 6.80 -14.35 -1.82
N SER A 254 7.41 -13.17 -1.80
CA SER A 254 8.67 -12.94 -1.09
C SER A 254 8.52 -13.12 0.42
N GLN A 255 7.38 -12.74 0.98
CA GLN A 255 7.07 -12.94 2.41
C GLN A 255 6.94 -14.42 2.80
N ASN A 256 6.65 -15.30 1.84
CA ASN A 256 6.61 -16.75 2.07
C ASN A 256 7.99 -17.42 1.92
N GLU A 257 8.87 -16.85 1.10
CA GLU A 257 10.17 -17.45 0.75
C GLU A 257 11.37 -16.84 1.52
N LEU A 258 11.22 -15.62 2.04
CA LEU A 258 12.23 -14.89 2.80
C LEU A 258 11.81 -14.73 4.26
N LYS A 259 12.79 -14.58 5.15
CA LYS A 259 12.52 -14.08 6.51
C LYS A 259 11.88 -12.70 6.39
N SER A 260 10.77 -12.46 7.09
CA SER A 260 9.96 -11.25 6.97
C SER A 260 10.76 -9.96 7.15
N SER A 261 11.76 -9.95 8.03
CA SER A 261 12.66 -8.80 8.22
C SER A 261 13.51 -8.46 6.99
N LYS A 262 13.99 -9.47 6.24
CA LYS A 262 14.79 -9.27 5.02
C LYS A 262 13.94 -8.78 3.84
N GLY A 263 12.68 -9.20 3.76
CA GLY A 263 11.75 -8.70 2.73
C GLY A 263 11.33 -7.27 3.02
N ALA A 264 10.98 -6.97 4.28
CA ALA A 264 10.58 -5.66 4.75
C ALA A 264 11.65 -4.57 4.56
N SER A 265 12.94 -4.91 4.70
CA SER A 265 14.02 -3.91 4.58
C SER A 265 14.13 -3.26 3.20
N PHE A 266 13.60 -3.90 2.14
CA PHE A 266 13.58 -3.31 0.81
C PHE A 266 12.68 -2.07 0.73
N LEU A 267 11.62 -2.00 1.54
CA LEU A 267 10.72 -0.83 1.58
C LEU A 267 11.40 0.43 2.10
N TYR A 268 12.52 0.32 2.81
CA TYR A 268 13.26 1.51 3.26
C TYR A 268 13.90 2.29 2.12
N ILE A 269 14.07 1.66 0.94
CA ILE A 269 14.62 2.30 -0.25
C ILE A 269 13.55 3.15 -0.95
N GLU A 270 12.27 2.81 -0.75
CA GLU A 270 11.16 3.39 -1.49
C GLU A 270 11.08 4.92 -1.38
N PRO A 271 11.15 5.55 -0.18
CA PRO A 271 11.05 7.00 -0.08
C PRO A 271 12.22 7.74 -0.74
N PHE A 272 13.42 7.15 -0.75
CA PHE A 272 14.59 7.75 -1.41
C PHE A 272 14.43 7.76 -2.93
N LEU A 273 13.92 6.65 -3.49
CA LEU A 273 13.63 6.58 -4.92
C LEU A 273 12.47 7.51 -5.29
N THR A 274 11.42 7.60 -4.47
CA THR A 274 10.33 8.56 -4.66
C THR A 274 10.84 9.99 -4.74
N LEU A 275 11.74 10.39 -3.83
CA LEU A 275 12.36 11.71 -3.84
C LEU A 275 13.19 11.94 -5.12
N ILE A 276 13.98 10.96 -5.54
CA ILE A 276 14.76 11.06 -6.80
C ILE A 276 13.82 11.25 -8.00
N PHE A 277 12.74 10.46 -8.09
CA PHE A 277 11.77 10.60 -9.18
C PHE A 277 11.02 11.92 -9.14
N SER A 278 10.69 12.41 -7.94
CA SER A 278 10.05 13.70 -7.72
C SER A 278 10.93 14.84 -8.25
N ILE A 279 12.23 14.83 -7.94
CA ILE A 279 13.21 15.79 -8.46
C ILE A 279 13.33 15.70 -9.99
N ILE A 280 13.47 14.49 -10.55
CA ILE A 280 13.61 14.27 -12.00
C ILE A 280 12.40 14.80 -12.77
N LEU A 281 11.20 14.63 -12.20
CA LEU A 281 9.94 15.06 -12.81
C LEU A 281 9.53 16.49 -12.40
N ASN A 282 10.44 17.25 -11.77
CA ASN A 282 10.24 18.64 -11.34
C ASN A 282 8.99 18.84 -10.46
N ARG A 283 8.73 17.89 -9.56
CA ARG A 283 7.70 18.03 -8.53
C ARG A 283 8.31 18.78 -7.35
N PHE A 284 7.96 20.05 -7.20
CA PHE A 284 8.51 20.89 -6.13
C PHE A 284 7.89 20.50 -4.80
N GLU A 285 8.64 19.75 -3.98
CA GLU A 285 8.24 19.35 -2.64
C GLU A 285 9.06 20.06 -1.57
N THR A 286 8.41 20.42 -0.46
CA THR A 286 9.13 20.97 0.70
C THR A 286 9.44 19.86 1.69
N ILE A 287 10.63 19.27 1.55
CA ILE A 287 11.16 18.33 2.54
C ILE A 287 12.17 19.06 3.42
N LEU A 288 11.84 19.21 4.70
CA LEU A 288 12.72 19.86 5.67
C LEU A 288 13.81 18.89 6.13
N ILE A 289 14.97 19.43 6.49
CA ILE A 289 16.10 18.65 7.00
C ILE A 289 15.71 17.78 8.21
N TRP A 290 14.79 18.28 9.05
CA TRP A 290 14.26 17.55 10.20
C TRP A 290 13.37 16.37 9.80
N ASN A 291 12.67 16.44 8.66
CA ASN A 291 11.95 15.27 8.14
C ASN A 291 12.95 14.15 7.80
N ILE A 292 14.09 14.50 7.19
CA ILE A 292 15.15 13.56 6.82
C ILE A 292 15.79 12.96 8.09
N ILE A 293 16.17 13.81 9.05
CA ILE A 293 16.75 13.36 10.33
C ILE A 293 15.78 12.44 11.06
N GLY A 294 14.51 12.82 11.16
CA GLY A 294 13.46 11.99 11.75
C GLY A 294 13.34 10.64 11.04
N GLY A 295 13.34 10.63 9.70
CA GLY A 295 13.31 9.42 8.91
C GLY A 295 14.51 8.48 9.16
N ILE A 296 15.72 9.02 9.25
CA ILE A 296 16.93 8.25 9.61
C ILE A 296 16.80 7.65 11.01
N ILE A 297 16.29 8.42 11.98
CA ILE A 297 16.08 7.92 13.35
C ILE A 297 15.06 6.78 13.37
N VAL A 298 13.94 6.90 12.63
CA VAL A 298 12.96 5.81 12.52
C VAL A 298 13.60 4.58 11.86
N LEU A 299 14.38 4.76 10.79
CA LEU A 299 15.07 3.65 10.13
C LEU A 299 15.99 2.90 11.11
N LEU A 300 16.82 3.62 11.86
CA LEU A 300 17.69 3.03 12.89
C LEU A 300 16.88 2.30 13.97
N ALA A 301 15.75 2.88 14.39
CA ALA A 301 14.85 2.26 15.33
C ALA A 301 14.29 0.93 14.81
N VAL A 302 13.84 0.90 13.55
CA VAL A 302 13.29 -0.33 12.97
C VAL A 302 14.37 -1.41 12.81
N LEU A 303 15.60 -1.02 12.44
CA LEU A 303 16.73 -1.95 12.42
C LEU A 303 16.97 -2.55 13.81
N LEU A 304 16.90 -1.73 14.87
CA LEU A 304 17.08 -2.14 16.25
C LEU A 304 15.92 -3.02 16.78
N ILE A 305 14.67 -2.70 16.43
CA ILE A 305 13.48 -3.53 16.75
C ILE A 305 13.59 -4.93 16.13
N ASN A 306 14.15 -5.00 14.91
CA ASN A 306 14.33 -6.24 14.16
C ASN A 306 15.70 -6.89 14.38
N TYR A 307 16.54 -6.34 15.27
CA TYR A 307 17.85 -6.87 15.57
C TYR A 307 17.74 -8.03 16.56
N LYS A 308 17.89 -9.25 16.03
CA LYS A 308 17.87 -10.55 16.73
C LYS A 308 16.59 -10.85 17.53
#